data_AF-A0A2K4X6U2-F1
#
_entry.id   AF-A0A2K4X6U2-F1
#
_cell.length_a   1.000
_cell.length_b   1.000
_cell.length_c   1.000
_cell.angle_alpha   90.00
_cell.angle_beta   90.00
_cell.angle_gamma   90.00
#
_symmetry.space_group_name_H-M   'P 1'
#
loop_
_entity.id
_entity.type
_entity.pdbx_description
1 polymer ?
#
loop_
_entity_poly.entity_id
_entity_poly.type
_entity_poly.pdbx_seq_one_letter_code
_entity_poly.pdbx_strand_id
1 'polypeptide(L)'
;MRSRLMAILCVLSSTIILSGCETNNAQQQSVVSSPAPVVDTTTTTKNKSTLPSPKARPKSEPTYPPAEQVIAWHANQCGGFKVAPVKQAYLGETELKHFFKYMCLNVNTDPNAVMSKLLKLDLAYFWPDDIKQYLWLQKQQVTMQINAKKEQQALNDKMQETLSSLATIEQQLLLREDTKEQ
;
A
#
# COMPACT_ATOMS: atom_id res chain seq x y z
N MET A 1 -2.57 62.80 -5.20
CA MET A 1 -1.37 61.98 -5.50
C MET A 1 -1.78 60.52 -5.28
N ARG A 2 -2.39 59.83 -6.25
CA ARG A 2 -1.78 59.07 -7.35
C ARG A 2 -0.59 58.19 -6.94
N SER A 3 -0.91 56.91 -6.80
CA SER A 3 -0.12 55.75 -7.21
C SER A 3 1.06 55.32 -6.34
N ARG A 4 1.32 53.99 -6.37
CA ARG A 4 2.32 53.16 -5.68
C ARG A 4 1.73 52.43 -4.47
N LEU A 5 1.67 51.11 -4.37
CA LEU A 5 2.31 50.02 -5.10
C LEU A 5 1.46 48.75 -4.93
N MET A 6 0.84 48.29 -6.01
CA MET A 6 0.39 46.91 -6.18
C MET A 6 1.56 46.11 -6.74
N ALA A 7 2.17 45.26 -5.91
CA ALA A 7 3.10 44.19 -6.27
C ALA A 7 3.21 43.35 -4.98
N ILE A 8 2.88 42.07 -4.90
CA ILE A 8 3.37 40.97 -5.72
C ILE A 8 2.31 39.86 -5.65
N LEU A 9 1.66 39.59 -6.78
CA LEU A 9 0.91 38.38 -7.09
C LEU A 9 1.61 37.79 -8.32
N CYS A 10 1.70 36.46 -8.40
CA CYS A 10 2.37 35.62 -9.42
C CYS A 10 3.77 35.10 -9.05
N VAL A 11 3.81 33.93 -8.43
CA VAL A 11 4.64 32.84 -8.97
C VAL A 11 3.73 31.62 -9.12
N LEU A 12 3.06 31.59 -10.27
CA LEU A 12 2.41 30.39 -10.79
C LEU A 12 3.48 29.43 -11.31
N SER A 13 3.17 28.14 -11.18
CA SER A 13 3.46 27.09 -12.17
C SER A 13 4.91 26.84 -12.59
N SER A 14 5.51 25.81 -11.97
CA SER A 14 6.46 24.94 -12.66
C SER A 14 5.90 23.53 -12.66
N THR A 15 5.12 23.23 -13.70
CA THR A 15 4.85 21.86 -14.15
C THR A 15 6.13 21.27 -14.74
N ILE A 16 6.58 20.13 -14.24
CA ILE A 16 7.53 19.27 -14.96
C ILE A 16 6.73 18.06 -15.46
N ILE A 17 6.46 18.06 -16.76
CA ILE A 17 5.98 16.91 -17.53
C ILE A 17 6.98 16.70 -18.68
N LEU A 18 7.12 15.43 -19.10
CA LEU A 18 7.97 14.82 -20.15
C LEU A 18 9.28 14.24 -19.60
N SER A 19 9.69 13.01 -19.93
CA SER A 19 9.15 11.93 -20.78
C SER A 19 10.09 10.73 -20.62
N GLY A 20 9.57 9.50 -20.68
CA GLY A 20 10.40 8.29 -20.67
C GLY A 20 11.12 8.03 -22.00
N CYS A 21 12.10 7.11 -21.99
CA CYS A 21 12.13 5.91 -22.83
C CYS A 21 13.40 5.08 -22.58
N GLU A 22 13.22 3.78 -22.73
CA GLU A 22 14.11 2.66 -22.47
C GLU A 22 15.40 2.64 -23.31
N THR A 23 16.39 1.87 -22.85
CA THR A 23 17.24 1.10 -23.77
C THR A 23 17.40 -0.34 -23.29
N ASN A 24 16.83 -1.24 -24.09
CA ASN A 24 17.17 -2.65 -24.19
C ASN A 24 18.69 -2.87 -24.27
N ASN A 25 19.18 -3.94 -23.66
CA ASN A 25 20.27 -4.72 -24.24
C ASN A 25 20.18 -6.18 -23.79
N ALA A 26 19.49 -6.96 -24.60
CA ALA A 26 19.77 -8.38 -24.77
C ALA A 26 20.69 -8.51 -25.99
N GLN A 27 21.89 -9.07 -25.79
CA GLN A 27 22.63 -9.79 -26.84
C GLN A 27 23.66 -10.68 -26.12
N GLN A 28 23.37 -11.97 -25.96
CA GLN A 28 23.63 -13.08 -26.89
C GLN A 28 25.10 -13.52 -26.97
N GLN A 29 25.22 -14.84 -26.76
CA GLN A 29 26.07 -15.77 -27.52
C GLN A 29 27.57 -15.70 -27.27
N SER A 30 28.33 -16.79 -27.30
CA SER A 30 28.16 -18.24 -27.51
C SER A 30 29.59 -18.82 -27.32
N VAL A 31 29.91 -20.10 -27.18
CA VAL A 31 29.85 -21.19 -28.18
C VAL A 31 30.89 -22.25 -27.72
N VAL A 32 30.54 -23.56 -27.80
CA VAL A 32 31.37 -24.68 -28.35
C VAL A 32 32.60 -25.16 -27.52
N SER A 33 32.95 -26.45 -27.39
CA SER A 33 32.44 -27.74 -27.87
C SER A 33 33.11 -28.93 -27.14
N SER A 34 32.42 -30.09 -27.24
CA SER A 34 32.76 -31.54 -27.02
C SER A 34 34.12 -32.08 -27.53
N PRO A 35 34.45 -33.41 -27.51
CA PRO A 35 33.99 -34.60 -26.71
C PRO A 35 35.17 -35.54 -26.24
N ALA A 36 34.96 -36.59 -25.41
CA ALA A 36 34.91 -38.05 -25.77
C ALA A 36 35.55 -38.90 -24.60
N PRO A 37 35.61 -40.26 -24.58
CA PRO A 37 34.62 -41.33 -24.88
C PRO A 37 34.57 -42.53 -23.87
N VAL A 38 33.48 -43.33 -23.94
CA VAL A 38 33.36 -44.83 -23.87
C VAL A 38 33.65 -45.60 -22.55
N VAL A 39 32.69 -46.42 -22.08
CA VAL A 39 32.71 -47.92 -22.07
C VAL A 39 31.38 -48.45 -21.50
N ASP A 40 30.78 -49.37 -22.27
CA ASP A 40 29.61 -50.20 -21.98
C ASP A 40 29.82 -51.19 -20.82
N THR A 41 28.76 -51.50 -20.05
CA THR A 41 28.53 -52.88 -19.59
C THR A 41 27.02 -53.15 -19.44
N THR A 42 26.68 -54.35 -19.87
CA THR A 42 25.41 -54.94 -20.28
C THR A 42 24.40 -55.33 -19.17
N THR A 43 23.14 -55.39 -19.62
CA THR A 43 22.06 -56.33 -19.24
C THR A 43 21.45 -56.31 -17.84
N THR A 44 20.16 -55.94 -17.77
CA THR A 44 19.20 -56.70 -16.96
C THR A 44 17.81 -56.73 -17.59
N THR A 45 17.19 -57.88 -17.41
CA THR A 45 15.98 -58.50 -17.95
C THR A 45 14.66 -57.72 -17.78
N LYS A 46 13.74 -58.00 -18.72
CA LYS A 46 12.32 -57.65 -18.70
C LYS A 46 11.66 -58.00 -17.36
N ASN A 47 10.88 -57.07 -16.80
CA ASN A 47 9.67 -57.41 -16.06
C ASN A 47 8.61 -56.31 -16.26
N LYS A 48 7.50 -56.71 -16.87
CA LYS A 48 6.30 -55.90 -17.08
C LYS A 48 5.51 -55.91 -15.78
N SER A 49 5.65 -54.87 -14.95
CA SER A 49 4.80 -54.66 -13.78
C SER A 49 3.90 -53.45 -14.02
N THR A 50 2.63 -53.74 -14.29
CA THR A 50 1.52 -52.79 -14.28
C THR A 50 1.22 -52.43 -12.82
N LEU A 51 1.84 -51.37 -12.34
CA LEU A 51 1.42 -50.68 -11.12
C LEU A 51 1.09 -49.23 -11.50
N PRO A 52 -0.10 -48.69 -11.16
CA PRO A 52 -0.37 -47.28 -11.43
C PRO A 52 0.63 -46.45 -10.63
N SER A 53 1.44 -45.66 -11.35
CA SER A 53 2.33 -44.67 -10.75
C SER A 53 1.53 -43.83 -9.75
N PRO A 54 1.98 -43.69 -8.48
CA PRO A 54 1.36 -42.74 -7.58
C PRO A 54 1.53 -41.36 -8.22
N LYS A 55 0.40 -40.68 -8.53
CA LYS A 55 0.45 -39.28 -8.98
C LYS A 55 1.39 -38.53 -8.03
N ALA A 56 2.48 -37.99 -8.56
CA ALA A 56 3.38 -37.14 -7.80
C ALA A 56 2.53 -36.07 -7.14
N ARG A 57 2.48 -36.08 -5.80
CA ARG A 57 1.75 -35.07 -5.05
C ARG A 57 2.60 -33.80 -5.11
N PRO A 58 2.23 -32.76 -5.88
CA PRO A 58 2.95 -31.51 -5.77
C PRO A 58 2.40 -30.85 -4.50
N LYS A 59 3.00 -31.14 -3.35
CA LYS A 59 2.98 -30.17 -2.26
C LYS A 59 4.18 -29.26 -2.52
N SER A 60 4.08 -28.43 -3.56
CA SER A 60 5.01 -27.31 -3.69
C SER A 60 4.87 -26.46 -2.44
N GLU A 61 6.00 -26.13 -1.83
CA GLU A 61 6.07 -25.27 -0.67
C GLU A 61 5.34 -23.94 -0.95
N PRO A 62 4.61 -23.36 0.03
CA PRO A 62 3.92 -22.09 -0.19
C PRO A 62 4.90 -21.03 -0.68
N THR A 63 4.66 -20.50 -1.87
CA THR A 63 5.49 -19.42 -2.42
C THR A 63 4.96 -18.09 -1.91
N TYR A 64 5.79 -17.36 -1.16
CA TYR A 64 5.50 -15.97 -0.79
C TYR A 64 5.82 -15.03 -1.96
N PRO A 65 5.06 -13.92 -2.10
CA PRO A 65 5.39 -12.90 -3.09
C PRO A 65 6.65 -12.13 -2.66
N PRO A 66 7.48 -11.68 -3.61
CA PRO A 66 8.53 -10.72 -3.28
C PRO A 66 7.91 -9.37 -2.89
N ALA A 67 8.61 -8.57 -2.07
CA ALA A 67 8.10 -7.27 -1.64
C ALA A 67 7.69 -6.33 -2.79
N GLU A 68 8.42 -6.32 -3.91
CA GLU A 68 8.08 -5.51 -5.09
C GLU A 68 6.70 -5.87 -5.64
N GLN A 69 6.36 -7.15 -5.62
CA GLN A 69 5.06 -7.64 -6.07
C GLN A 69 3.94 -7.20 -5.13
N VAL A 70 4.18 -7.21 -3.82
CA VAL A 70 3.23 -6.72 -2.80
C VAL A 70 3.01 -5.22 -2.93
N ILE A 71 4.08 -4.44 -3.10
CA ILE A 71 4.03 -2.99 -3.33
C ILE A 71 3.25 -2.70 -4.62
N ALA A 72 3.52 -3.44 -5.69
CA ALA A 72 2.83 -3.30 -6.95
C ALA A 72 1.32 -3.58 -6.80
N TRP A 73 0.93 -4.62 -6.06
CA TRP A 73 -0.48 -4.86 -5.76
C TRP A 73 -1.11 -3.74 -4.97
N HIS A 74 -0.45 -3.20 -3.94
CA HIS A 74 -0.97 -2.06 -3.20
C HIS A 74 -1.21 -0.86 -4.13
N ALA A 75 -0.22 -0.47 -4.91
CA ALA A 75 -0.35 0.63 -5.88
C ALA A 75 -1.52 0.40 -6.85
N ASN A 76 -1.69 -0.83 -7.34
CA ASN A 76 -2.80 -1.19 -8.21
C ASN A 76 -4.17 -1.01 -7.55
N GLN A 77 -4.32 -1.48 -6.32
CA GLN A 77 -5.60 -1.41 -5.59
C GLN A 77 -5.98 0.02 -5.19
N CYS A 78 -4.99 0.91 -5.03
CA CYS A 78 -5.20 2.33 -4.77
C CYS A 78 -5.49 3.17 -6.03
N GLY A 79 -5.61 2.55 -7.21
CA GLY A 79 -5.85 3.28 -8.46
C GLY A 79 -4.58 3.87 -9.11
N GLY A 80 -3.40 3.35 -8.73
CA GLY A 80 -2.14 3.63 -9.41
C GLY A 80 -2.02 2.90 -10.75
N PHE A 81 -0.89 2.23 -10.96
CA PHE A 81 -0.59 1.56 -12.24
C PHE A 81 -1.12 0.12 -12.30
N LYS A 82 -1.30 -0.38 -13.53
CA LYS A 82 -1.68 -1.77 -13.79
C LYS A 82 -0.47 -2.69 -13.62
N VAL A 83 -0.62 -3.73 -12.80
CA VAL A 83 0.42 -4.74 -12.60
C VAL A 83 0.27 -5.80 -13.67
N ALA A 84 1.38 -6.16 -14.32
CA ALA A 84 1.38 -7.24 -15.29
C ALA A 84 0.95 -8.56 -14.60
N PRO A 85 0.11 -9.39 -15.25
CA PRO A 85 -0.30 -10.66 -14.66
C PRO A 85 0.89 -11.60 -14.55
N VAL A 86 1.19 -12.05 -13.33
CA VAL A 86 2.19 -13.09 -13.07
C VAL A 86 1.46 -14.44 -13.05
N LYS A 87 2.02 -15.46 -13.71
CA LYS A 87 1.42 -16.81 -13.77
C LYS A 87 1.56 -17.59 -12.46
N GLN A 88 2.34 -17.07 -11.52
CA GLN A 88 2.63 -17.72 -10.24
C GLN A 88 1.56 -17.34 -9.22
N ALA A 89 1.03 -18.34 -8.52
CA ALA A 89 0.14 -18.14 -7.39
C ALA A 89 0.96 -17.91 -6.13
N TYR A 90 0.65 -16.85 -5.40
CA TYR A 90 1.32 -16.51 -4.16
C TYR A 90 0.41 -16.71 -2.95
N LEU A 91 1.01 -17.09 -1.83
CA LEU A 91 0.30 -17.18 -0.56
C LEU A 91 -0.16 -15.80 -0.09
N GLY A 92 -1.44 -15.70 0.32
CA GLY A 92 -2.02 -14.47 0.87
C GLY A 92 -2.27 -13.36 -0.15
N GLU A 93 -2.14 -13.64 -1.45
CA GLU A 93 -2.35 -12.66 -2.53
C GLU A 93 -3.75 -12.03 -2.48
N THR A 94 -4.79 -12.86 -2.32
CA THR A 94 -6.19 -12.41 -2.29
C THR A 94 -6.43 -11.51 -1.08
N GLU A 95 -5.93 -11.92 0.09
CA GLU A 95 -6.06 -11.20 1.34
C GLU A 95 -5.32 -9.86 1.30
N LEU A 96 -4.09 -9.85 0.77
CA LEU A 96 -3.31 -8.62 0.56
C LEU A 96 -4.05 -7.66 -0.38
N LYS A 97 -4.52 -8.13 -1.54
CA LYS A 97 -5.24 -7.28 -2.51
C LYS A 97 -6.54 -6.74 -1.93
N HIS A 98 -7.34 -7.56 -1.26
CA HIS A 98 -8.56 -7.11 -0.60
C HIS A 98 -8.27 -6.11 0.52
N PHE A 99 -7.24 -6.36 1.32
CA PHE A 99 -6.81 -5.43 2.36
C PHE A 99 -6.37 -4.09 1.77
N PHE A 100 -5.52 -4.09 0.74
CA PHE A 100 -5.08 -2.85 0.11
C PHE A 100 -6.26 -2.06 -0.46
N LYS A 101 -7.16 -2.70 -1.21
CA LYS A 101 -8.37 -2.04 -1.71
C LYS A 101 -9.18 -1.40 -0.57
N TYR A 102 -9.36 -2.13 0.54
CA TYR A 102 -10.04 -1.60 1.72
C TYR A 102 -9.29 -0.40 2.31
N MET A 103 -7.99 -0.52 2.53
CA MET A 103 -7.14 0.53 3.08
C MET A 103 -7.20 1.80 2.23
N CYS A 104 -7.02 1.69 0.91
CA CYS A 104 -7.05 2.83 -0.01
C CYS A 104 -8.36 3.63 0.08
N LEU A 105 -9.49 2.95 0.29
CA LEU A 105 -10.81 3.58 0.39
C LEU A 105 -11.11 4.15 1.77
N ASN A 106 -10.54 3.58 2.84
CA ASN A 106 -10.99 3.83 4.21
C ASN A 106 -9.95 4.49 5.11
N VAL A 107 -8.70 4.65 4.69
CA VAL A 107 -7.64 5.18 5.58
C VAL A 107 -7.94 6.61 6.06
N ASN A 108 -8.64 7.42 5.27
CA ASN A 108 -9.00 8.78 5.67
C ASN A 108 -10.31 8.83 6.48
N THR A 109 -11.24 7.90 6.23
CA THR A 109 -12.57 7.92 6.85
C THR A 109 -12.60 7.14 8.17
N ASP A 110 -12.00 5.95 8.20
CA ASP A 110 -11.93 5.06 9.36
C ASP A 110 -10.54 4.38 9.48
N PRO A 111 -9.51 5.14 9.86
CA PRO A 111 -8.16 4.59 10.01
C PRO A 111 -8.05 3.54 11.13
N ASN A 112 -8.94 3.56 12.13
CA ASN A 112 -8.94 2.55 13.20
C ASN A 112 -9.36 1.17 12.69
N ALA A 113 -10.42 1.10 11.87
CA ALA A 113 -10.81 -0.15 11.23
C ALA A 113 -9.75 -0.67 10.24
N VAL A 114 -9.08 0.24 9.52
CA VAL A 114 -7.92 -0.12 8.67
C VAL A 114 -6.81 -0.74 9.51
N MET A 115 -6.42 -0.12 10.64
CA MET A 115 -5.41 -0.66 11.55
C MET A 115 -5.78 -2.05 12.07
N SER A 116 -7.03 -2.24 12.50
CA SER A 116 -7.51 -3.53 12.99
C SER A 116 -7.37 -4.64 11.94
N LYS A 117 -7.71 -4.36 10.68
CA LYS A 117 -7.54 -5.32 9.57
C LYS A 117 -6.08 -5.56 9.24
N LEU A 118 -5.22 -4.53 9.30
CA LEU A 118 -3.79 -4.66 9.06
C LEU A 118 -3.13 -5.58 10.09
N LEU A 119 -3.47 -5.42 11.37
CA LEU A 119 -2.96 -6.29 12.44
C LEU A 119 -3.40 -7.75 12.25
N LYS A 120 -4.64 -7.97 11.81
CA LYS A 120 -5.11 -9.33 11.49
C LYS A 120 -4.35 -9.94 10.31
N LEU A 121 -4.10 -9.16 9.25
CA LEU A 121 -3.34 -9.61 8.09
C LEU A 121 -1.88 -9.94 8.43
N ASP A 122 -1.24 -9.09 9.23
CA ASP A 122 0.15 -9.27 9.68
C ASP A 122 0.34 -10.55 10.51
N LEU A 123 -0.67 -10.95 11.28
CA LEU A 123 -0.66 -12.17 12.09
C LEU A 123 -1.16 -13.42 11.35
N ALA A 124 -1.78 -13.28 10.18
CA ALA A 124 -2.43 -14.38 9.47
C ALA A 124 -1.44 -15.32 8.76
N TYR A 125 -0.21 -14.85 8.48
CA TYR A 125 0.79 -15.61 7.73
C TYR A 125 2.18 -15.40 8.33
N PHE A 126 3.08 -16.36 8.07
CA PHE A 126 4.49 -16.22 8.44
C PHE A 126 5.23 -15.43 7.36
N TRP A 127 4.94 -14.13 7.28
CA TRP A 127 5.48 -13.25 6.26
C TRP A 127 7.02 -13.23 6.25
N PRO A 128 7.66 -13.28 5.07
CA PRO A 128 9.07 -12.93 4.92
C PRO A 128 9.38 -11.52 5.44
N ASP A 129 10.63 -11.28 5.82
CA ASP A 129 11.01 -10.06 6.56
C ASP A 129 10.83 -8.77 5.73
N ASP A 130 11.05 -8.84 4.43
CA ASP A 130 10.79 -7.73 3.49
C ASP A 130 9.29 -7.35 3.46
N ILE A 131 8.39 -8.33 3.46
CA ILE A 131 6.95 -8.11 3.55
C ILE A 131 6.57 -7.59 4.94
N LYS A 132 7.14 -8.15 6.02
CA LYS A 132 6.90 -7.64 7.38
C LYS A 132 7.30 -6.18 7.51
N GLN A 133 8.45 -5.81 6.96
CA GLN A 133 8.93 -4.43 6.94
C GLN A 133 7.94 -3.53 6.19
N TYR A 134 7.42 -4.00 5.05
CA TYR A 134 6.40 -3.26 4.31
C TYR A 134 5.10 -3.10 5.11
N LEU A 135 4.56 -4.17 5.69
CA LEU A 135 3.36 -4.10 6.53
C LEU A 135 3.58 -3.21 7.76
N TRP A 136 4.77 -3.21 8.34
CA TRP A 136 5.15 -2.31 9.42
C TRP A 136 5.11 -0.84 8.98
N LEU A 137 5.62 -0.51 7.79
CA LEU A 137 5.51 0.85 7.23
C LEU A 137 4.05 1.26 7.05
N GLN A 138 3.20 0.35 6.59
CA GLN A 138 1.76 0.60 6.50
C GLN A 138 1.14 0.89 7.88
N LYS A 139 1.57 0.21 8.94
CA LYS A 139 1.09 0.50 10.31
C LYS A 139 1.51 1.90 10.75
N GLN A 140 2.74 2.33 10.45
CA GLN A 140 3.20 3.68 10.75
C GLN A 140 2.34 4.73 10.05
N GLN A 141 2.08 4.55 8.75
CA GLN A 141 1.23 5.44 7.97
C GLN A 141 -0.19 5.55 8.57
N VAL A 142 -0.82 4.42 8.89
CA VAL A 142 -2.18 4.43 9.45
C VAL A 142 -2.18 5.06 10.83
N THR A 143 -1.15 4.85 11.65
CA THR A 143 -1.01 5.48 12.97
C THR A 143 -0.95 7.01 12.86
N MET A 144 -0.19 7.54 11.89
CA MET A 144 -0.17 8.98 11.63
C MET A 144 -1.57 9.52 11.28
N GLN A 145 -2.34 8.78 10.48
CA GLN A 145 -3.72 9.17 10.12
C GLN A 145 -4.68 9.13 11.32
N ILE A 146 -4.55 8.14 12.20
CA ILE A 146 -5.31 8.10 13.46
C ILE A 146 -5.01 9.34 14.30
N ASN A 147 -3.74 9.68 14.46
CA ASN A 147 -3.31 10.82 15.28
C ASN A 147 -3.80 12.14 14.68
N ALA A 148 -3.66 12.34 13.37
CA ALA A 148 -4.14 13.53 12.67
C ALA A 148 -5.64 13.73 12.86
N LYS A 149 -6.44 12.66 12.76
CA LYS A 149 -7.90 12.72 12.99
C LYS A 149 -8.22 13.08 14.44
N LYS A 150 -7.45 12.56 15.40
CA LYS A 150 -7.60 12.86 16.83
C LYS A 150 -7.31 14.32 17.15
N GLU A 151 -6.25 14.87 16.54
CA GLU A 151 -5.89 16.29 16.67
C GLU A 151 -6.94 17.19 16.02
N GLN A 152 -7.44 16.83 14.83
CA GLN A 152 -8.51 17.57 14.16
C GLN A 152 -9.79 17.62 15.01
N GLN A 153 -10.16 16.50 15.64
CA GLN A 153 -11.32 16.45 16.52
C GLN A 153 -11.11 17.34 17.76
N ALA A 154 -9.95 17.25 18.41
CA ALA A 154 -9.64 18.10 19.56
C ALA A 154 -9.66 19.60 19.22
N LEU A 155 -9.25 19.97 18.00
CA LEU A 155 -9.35 21.34 17.52
C LEU A 155 -10.82 21.77 17.33
N ASN A 156 -11.65 20.92 16.71
CA ASN A 156 -13.07 21.20 16.51
C ASN A 156 -13.81 21.35 17.86
N ASP A 157 -13.51 20.50 18.83
CA ASP A 157 -14.12 20.55 20.16
C ASP A 157 -13.79 21.89 20.86
N LYS A 158 -12.52 22.32 20.81
CA LYS A 158 -12.10 23.64 21.34
C LYS A 158 -12.76 24.80 20.61
N MET A 159 -12.90 24.72 19.29
CA MET A 159 -13.59 25.73 18.50
C MET A 159 -15.07 25.83 18.92
N GLN A 160 -15.75 24.70 19.09
CA GLN A 160 -17.14 24.67 19.55
C GLN A 160 -17.30 25.27 20.95
N GLU A 161 -16.41 24.94 21.88
CA GLU A 161 -16.39 25.53 23.23
C GLU A 161 -16.22 27.06 23.16
N THR A 162 -15.27 27.52 22.34
CA THR A 162 -14.99 28.95 22.16
C THR A 162 -16.20 29.69 21.59
N LEU A 163 -16.85 29.15 20.57
CA LEU A 163 -18.04 29.75 19.96
C LEU A 163 -19.23 29.77 20.92
N SER A 164 -19.41 28.70 21.71
CA SER A 164 -20.46 28.64 22.73
C SER A 164 -20.22 29.66 23.86
N SER A 165 -18.97 29.85 24.26
CA SER A 165 -18.58 30.85 25.25
C SER A 165 -18.83 32.26 24.74
N LEU A 166 -18.46 32.54 23.48
CA LEU A 166 -18.71 33.83 22.85
C LEU A 166 -20.21 34.16 22.78
N ALA A 167 -21.04 33.21 22.35
CA ALA A 167 -22.49 33.37 22.32
C ALA A 167 -23.08 33.65 23.72
N THR A 168 -22.53 32.99 24.76
CA THR A 168 -22.94 33.24 26.15
C THR A 168 -22.58 34.66 26.60
N ILE A 169 -21.39 35.15 26.23
CA ILE A 169 -20.94 36.52 26.52
C ILE A 169 -21.84 37.53 25.80
N GLU A 170 -22.13 37.32 24.51
CA GLU A 170 -23.03 38.19 23.75
C GLU A 170 -24.40 38.29 24.41
N GLN A 171 -24.98 37.16 24.83
CA GLN A 171 -26.27 37.17 25.49
C GLN A 171 -26.24 37.87 26.86
N GLN A 172 -25.16 37.74 27.62
CA GLN A 172 -24.98 38.51 28.86
C GLN A 172 -24.87 40.01 28.62
N LEU A 173 -24.22 40.43 27.52
CA LEU A 173 -24.10 41.84 27.16
C LEU A 173 -25.47 42.43 26.77
N LEU A 174 -26.25 41.72 25.96
CA LEU A 174 -27.61 42.13 25.59
C LEU A 174 -28.50 42.33 26.82
N LEU A 175 -28.50 41.37 27.76
CA LEU A 175 -29.27 41.49 29.00
C LEU A 175 -28.86 42.70 29.84
N ARG A 176 -27.55 43.01 29.90
CA ARG A 176 -27.05 44.20 30.61
C ARG A 176 -27.45 45.50 29.92
N GLU A 177 -27.58 45.51 28.61
CA GLU A 177 -28.03 46.66 27.84
C GLU A 177 -29.53 46.92 28.09
N ASP A 178 -30.37 45.88 27.98
CA ASP A 178 -31.81 45.95 28.28
C ASP A 178 -32.09 46.45 29.71
N THR A 179 -31.27 46.04 30.69
CA THR A 179 -31.44 46.45 32.09
C THR A 179 -30.99 47.89 32.36
N LYS A 180 -30.16 48.48 31.50
CA LYS A 180 -29.71 49.88 31.65
C LYS A 180 -30.71 50.90 31.08
N GLU A 181 -31.60 50.48 30.18
CA GLU A 181 -32.63 51.35 29.59
C GLU A 181 -33.94 51.41 30.41
N GLN A 182 -34.03 50.68 31.53
CA GLN A 182 -35.13 50.77 32.52
C GLN A 182 -34.75 51.65 33.71
#